data_AF-A0A2M7U2I7-F1
#
_entry.id   AF-A0A2M7U2I7-F1
#
_cell.length_a   1.000
_cell.length_b   1.000
_cell.length_c   1.000
_cell.angle_alpha   90.00
_cell.angle_beta   90.00
_cell.angle_gamma   90.00
#
_symmetry.space_group_name_H-M   'P 1'
#
loop_
_entity.id
_entity.type
_entity.pdbx_description
1 polymer ?
#
loop_
_entity_poly.entity_id
_entity_poly.type
_entity_poly.pdbx_seq_one_letter_code
_entity_poly.pdbx_strand_id
1 'polypeptide(L)'
;MKILKFINMLLKCKKDMKTKHQLELNTLIFFFMLGIGQLVPDTYFGNFMKLQQVLELLLFVPWSLSILWILKNIHHTIYRKIAVLFLTMFAVGYGMHTVANQLSSLPAERLLNDIIYFYDEILSHYIIWASYFGIIFFLIFFNNLKESIKEKDVLFTLVAISHGGLVALSCIEAQSVIILITYLLALGILPLLRKSFWRQLKISPIGNYYVISAITSVIILILWGIAFQGFPEPSTLGLIK
;
A
#
# COMPACT_ATOMS: atom_id res chain seq x y z
N MET A 1 25.75 5.60 21.08
CA MET A 1 26.82 4.78 20.44
C MET A 1 26.36 3.42 19.89
N LYS A 2 25.35 2.73 20.46
CA LYS A 2 24.88 1.41 19.98
C LYS A 2 24.12 1.43 18.63
N ILE A 3 23.30 2.47 18.38
CA ILE A 3 22.51 2.61 17.14
C ILE A 3 23.39 2.81 15.89
N LEU A 4 24.42 3.66 15.97
CA LEU A 4 25.34 3.91 14.87
C LEU A 4 26.13 2.65 14.45
N LYS A 5 26.50 1.81 15.42
CA LYS A 5 27.13 0.50 15.14
C LYS A 5 26.17 -0.44 14.40
N PHE A 6 24.89 -0.43 14.77
CA PHE A 6 23.86 -1.24 14.10
C PHE A 6 23.59 -0.75 12.67
N ILE A 7 23.44 0.56 12.46
CA ILE A 7 23.28 1.16 11.12
C ILE A 7 24.49 0.82 10.23
N ASN A 8 25.72 0.96 10.74
CA ASN A 8 26.92 0.62 9.98
C ASN A 8 27.01 -0.88 9.65
N MET A 9 26.55 -1.76 10.53
CA MET A 9 26.46 -3.21 10.28
C MET A 9 25.46 -3.51 9.15
N LEU A 10 24.29 -2.87 9.18
CA LEU A 10 23.25 -3.00 8.14
C LEU A 10 23.72 -2.49 6.77
N LEU A 11 24.39 -1.33 6.74
CA LEU A 11 24.96 -0.78 5.50
C LEU A 11 26.08 -1.66 4.93
N LYS A 12 26.86 -2.33 5.80
CA LYS A 12 27.90 -3.27 5.37
C LYS A 12 27.28 -4.54 4.76
N CYS A 13 26.25 -5.12 5.39
CA CYS A 13 25.48 -6.22 4.81
C CYS A 13 24.84 -5.87 3.45
N LYS A 14 24.39 -4.62 3.27
CA LYS A 14 23.79 -4.16 2.00
C LYS A 14 24.72 -4.31 0.80
N LYS A 15 26.03 -4.16 0.97
CA LYS A 15 27.00 -4.12 -0.15
C LYS A 15 27.20 -5.49 -0.83
N ASP A 16 26.99 -6.58 -0.09
CA ASP A 16 27.28 -7.95 -0.55
C ASP A 16 26.03 -8.77 -0.90
N MET A 17 24.84 -8.19 -0.73
CA MET A 17 23.56 -8.89 -0.92
C MET A 17 23.02 -8.81 -2.35
N LYS A 18 22.49 -9.94 -2.83
CA LYS A 18 21.65 -9.98 -4.05
C LYS A 18 20.46 -9.04 -3.89
N THR A 19 19.96 -8.51 -4.99
CA THR A 19 18.91 -7.45 -5.05
C THR A 19 17.68 -7.76 -4.20
N LYS A 20 17.31 -9.05 -4.07
CA LYS A 20 16.20 -9.53 -3.22
C LYS A 20 16.43 -9.20 -1.73
N HIS A 21 17.58 -9.57 -1.18
CA HIS A 21 17.89 -9.35 0.25
C HIS A 21 18.17 -7.88 0.58
N GLN A 22 18.58 -7.07 -0.40
CA GLN A 22 18.63 -5.61 -0.21
C GLN A 22 17.23 -5.01 0.00
N LEU A 23 16.21 -5.53 -0.69
CA LEU A 23 14.83 -5.07 -0.52
C LEU A 23 14.32 -5.42 0.88
N GLU A 24 14.47 -6.68 1.27
CA GLU A 24 14.11 -7.18 2.61
C GLU A 24 14.81 -6.39 3.71
N LEU A 25 16.11 -6.10 3.55
CA LEU A 25 16.88 -5.33 4.52
C LEU A 25 16.45 -3.86 4.57
N ASN A 26 16.27 -3.18 3.44
CA ASN A 26 15.82 -1.78 3.46
C ASN A 26 14.43 -1.66 4.10
N THR A 27 13.54 -2.62 3.82
CA THR A 27 12.23 -2.75 4.46
C THR A 27 12.38 -2.90 5.97
N LEU A 28 13.20 -3.84 6.44
CA LEU A 28 13.47 -4.06 7.87
C LEU A 28 14.12 -2.87 8.58
N ILE A 29 15.08 -2.20 7.93
CA ILE A 29 15.72 -0.99 8.47
C ILE A 29 14.70 0.12 8.65
N PHE A 30 13.84 0.31 7.65
CA PHE A 30 12.78 1.32 7.72
C PHE A 30 11.78 1.00 8.83
N PHE A 31 11.32 -0.26 8.90
CA PHE A 31 10.49 -0.78 9.99
C PHE A 31 11.10 -0.52 11.38
N PHE A 32 12.39 -0.81 11.51
CA PHE A 32 13.14 -0.59 12.75
C PHE A 32 13.27 0.89 13.11
N MET A 33 13.54 1.75 12.13
CA MET A 33 13.66 3.20 12.36
C MET A 33 12.32 3.84 12.77
N LEU A 34 11.20 3.42 12.17
CA LEU A 34 9.88 3.85 12.58
C LEU A 34 9.49 3.34 13.97
N GLY A 35 9.73 2.06 14.24
CA GLY A 35 9.43 1.46 15.54
C GLY A 35 10.22 2.12 16.67
N ILE A 36 11.50 2.42 16.46
CA ILE A 36 12.30 3.16 17.44
C ILE A 36 11.81 4.60 17.61
N GLY A 37 11.42 5.28 16.52
CA GLY A 37 10.87 6.64 16.60
C GLY A 37 9.61 6.74 17.46
N GLN A 38 8.80 5.68 17.54
CA GLN A 38 7.60 5.62 18.39
C GLN A 38 7.89 5.17 19.83
N LEU A 39 8.86 4.28 20.03
CA LEU A 39 9.20 3.74 21.35
C LEU A 39 10.06 4.68 22.21
N VAL A 40 10.53 5.79 21.64
CA VAL A 40 11.24 6.83 22.39
C VAL A 40 10.29 8.01 22.61
N PRO A 41 9.57 8.04 23.75
CA PRO A 41 8.84 9.23 24.16
C PRO A 41 9.84 10.40 24.21
N ASP A 42 9.43 11.57 23.75
CA ASP A 42 10.24 12.79 23.59
C ASP A 42 11.04 12.94 22.28
N THR A 43 10.89 12.03 21.31
CA THR A 43 11.36 12.34 19.95
C THR A 43 10.32 13.16 19.18
N TYR A 44 10.78 13.95 18.21
CA TYR A 44 9.90 14.69 17.29
C TYR A 44 8.88 13.76 16.61
N PHE A 45 9.26 12.49 16.37
CA PHE A 45 8.37 11.46 15.85
C PHE A 45 7.31 11.02 16.86
N GLY A 46 7.66 10.77 18.13
CA GLY A 46 6.69 10.37 19.16
C GLY A 46 5.65 11.45 19.48
N ASN A 47 6.00 12.73 19.32
CA ASN A 47 5.10 13.86 19.63
C ASN A 47 4.25 14.32 18.43
N PHE A 48 4.71 14.12 17.19
CA PHE A 48 4.00 14.61 15.99
C PHE A 48 3.40 13.51 15.10
N MET A 49 3.96 12.30 15.08
CA MET A 49 3.37 11.22 14.28
C MET A 49 2.30 10.49 15.08
N LYS A 50 1.04 10.71 14.67
CA LYS A 50 -0.07 9.85 15.10
C LYS A 50 0.26 8.40 14.74
N LEU A 51 -0.16 7.45 15.58
CA LEU A 51 0.01 6.01 15.33
C LEU A 51 -0.47 5.63 13.91
N GLN A 52 -1.56 6.25 13.45
CA GLN A 52 -2.07 6.14 12.09
C GLN A 52 -1.00 6.41 11.01
N GLN A 53 -0.26 7.52 11.12
CA GLN A 53 0.77 7.89 10.14
C GLN A 53 1.94 6.91 10.13
N VAL A 54 2.27 6.34 11.29
CA VAL A 54 3.26 5.27 11.36
C VAL A 54 2.74 4.01 10.70
N LEU A 55 1.51 3.59 10.99
CA LEU A 55 0.89 2.45 10.32
C LEU A 55 0.84 2.65 8.80
N GLU A 56 0.46 3.84 8.34
CA GLU A 56 0.48 4.20 6.92
C GLU A 56 1.89 4.07 6.33
N LEU A 57 2.92 4.65 6.95
CA LEU A 57 4.32 4.55 6.48
C LEU A 57 4.83 3.10 6.46
N LEU A 58 4.51 2.33 7.50
CA LEU A 58 4.84 0.91 7.63
C LEU A 58 4.24 0.08 6.49
N LEU A 59 3.10 0.50 5.95
CA LEU A 59 2.40 -0.16 4.87
C LEU A 59 2.82 0.40 3.49
N PHE A 60 3.16 1.69 3.41
CA PHE A 60 3.61 2.36 2.19
C PHE A 60 4.98 1.91 1.71
N VAL A 61 5.89 1.65 2.63
CA VAL A 61 7.27 1.32 2.26
C VAL A 61 7.40 -0.02 1.56
N PRO A 62 6.81 -1.12 2.05
CA PRO A 62 6.83 -2.38 1.31
C PRO A 62 6.21 -2.27 -0.09
N TRP A 63 5.14 -1.48 -0.24
CA TRP A 63 4.48 -1.26 -1.52
C TRP A 63 5.36 -0.45 -2.48
N SER A 64 5.89 0.68 -2.03
CA SER A 64 6.77 1.54 -2.83
C SER A 64 8.09 0.88 -3.18
N LEU A 65 8.67 0.07 -2.29
CA LEU A 65 9.85 -0.75 -2.57
C LEU A 65 9.55 -1.83 -3.62
N SER A 66 8.40 -2.47 -3.53
CA SER A 66 7.95 -3.44 -4.54
C SER A 66 7.86 -2.77 -5.92
N ILE A 67 7.32 -1.55 -5.99
CA ILE A 67 7.21 -0.82 -7.25
C ILE A 67 8.57 -0.32 -7.76
N LEU A 68 9.45 0.19 -6.88
CA LEU A 68 10.81 0.58 -7.27
C LEU A 68 11.61 -0.61 -7.82
N TRP A 69 11.44 -1.78 -7.22
CA TRP A 69 12.02 -3.01 -7.74
C TRP A 69 11.45 -3.33 -9.13
N ILE A 70 10.15 -3.18 -9.35
CA ILE A 70 9.55 -3.42 -10.66
C ILE A 70 10.06 -2.41 -11.70
N LEU A 71 10.07 -1.11 -11.36
CA LEU A 71 10.61 -0.06 -12.23
C LEU A 71 12.05 -0.32 -12.66
N LYS A 72 12.89 -0.87 -11.77
CA LYS A 72 14.27 -1.24 -12.08
C LYS A 72 14.36 -2.38 -13.10
N ASN A 73 13.39 -3.29 -13.11
CA ASN A 73 13.38 -4.47 -13.98
C ASN A 73 12.59 -4.29 -15.28
N ILE A 74 11.93 -3.14 -15.48
CA ILE A 74 11.23 -2.83 -16.73
C ILE A 74 12.19 -2.19 -17.73
N HIS A 75 12.56 -2.96 -18.75
CA HIS A 75 13.47 -2.51 -19.81
C HIS A 75 12.78 -1.64 -20.88
N HIS A 76 11.47 -1.79 -21.08
CA HIS A 76 10.74 -1.00 -22.08
C HIS A 76 10.41 0.40 -21.54
N THR A 77 10.90 1.43 -22.23
CA THR A 77 10.76 2.84 -21.84
C THR A 77 9.31 3.28 -21.65
N ILE A 78 8.39 2.86 -22.53
CA ILE A 78 6.98 3.21 -22.45
C ILE A 78 6.33 2.67 -21.18
N TYR A 79 6.60 1.42 -20.85
CA TYR A 79 6.10 0.75 -19.64
C TYR A 79 6.64 1.41 -18.37
N ARG A 80 7.92 1.79 -18.38
CA ARG A 80 8.50 2.55 -17.28
C ARG A 80 7.82 3.91 -17.10
N LYS A 81 7.52 4.63 -18.19
CA LYS A 81 6.80 5.92 -18.13
C LYS A 81 5.39 5.77 -17.58
N ILE A 82 4.66 4.73 -17.99
CA ILE A 82 3.31 4.42 -17.49
C ILE A 82 3.35 4.11 -15.98
N ALA A 83 4.30 3.29 -15.55
CA ALA A 83 4.46 2.98 -14.13
C ALA A 83 4.82 4.22 -13.30
N VAL A 84 5.70 5.09 -13.82
CA VAL A 84 6.02 6.38 -13.18
C VAL A 84 4.79 7.29 -13.11
N LEU A 85 3.97 7.36 -14.17
CA LEU A 85 2.73 8.14 -14.16
C LEU A 85 1.80 7.69 -13.03
N PHE A 86 1.53 6.40 -12.91
CA PHE A 86 0.65 5.92 -11.84
C PHE A 86 1.25 6.14 -10.46
N LEU A 87 2.57 5.97 -10.28
CA LEU A 87 3.24 6.32 -9.02
C LEU A 87 3.11 7.80 -8.67
N THR A 88 3.26 8.69 -9.65
CA THR A 88 3.10 10.12 -9.44
C THR A 88 1.65 10.44 -9.08
N MET A 89 0.68 9.88 -9.79
CA MET A 89 -0.74 10.01 -9.44
C MET A 89 -0.98 9.55 -8.01
N PHE A 90 -0.46 8.39 -7.63
CA PHE A 90 -0.58 7.86 -6.28
C PHE A 90 -0.05 8.84 -5.22
N ALA A 91 1.19 9.33 -5.42
CA ALA A 91 1.81 10.28 -4.52
C ALA A 91 1.03 11.60 -4.42
N VAL A 92 0.47 12.08 -5.54
CA VAL A 92 -0.38 13.28 -5.57
C VAL A 92 -1.67 13.05 -4.79
N GLY A 93 -2.37 11.94 -5.03
CA GLY A 93 -3.60 11.61 -4.31
C GLY A 93 -3.34 11.49 -2.81
N TYR A 94 -2.34 10.72 -2.40
CA TYR A 94 -2.02 10.57 -0.98
C TYR A 94 -1.56 11.89 -0.31
N GLY A 95 -0.77 12.70 -1.01
CA GLY A 95 -0.39 14.03 -0.53
C GLY A 95 -1.58 14.96 -0.35
N MET A 96 -2.54 14.92 -1.28
CA MET A 96 -3.79 15.68 -1.21
C MET A 96 -4.64 15.25 0.00
N HIS A 97 -4.85 13.95 0.19
CA HIS A 97 -5.52 13.38 1.36
C HIS A 97 -4.87 13.86 2.67
N THR A 98 -3.55 13.71 2.77
CA THR A 98 -2.80 14.09 3.97
C THR A 98 -2.94 15.58 4.30
N VAL A 99 -2.82 16.45 3.29
CA VAL A 99 -2.94 17.90 3.48
C VAL A 99 -4.37 18.28 3.86
N ALA A 100 -5.38 17.71 3.20
CA ALA A 100 -6.78 17.98 3.49
C ALA A 100 -7.15 17.56 4.93
N ASN A 101 -6.68 16.39 5.36
CA ASN A 101 -6.82 15.91 6.74
C ASN A 101 -6.18 16.82 7.79
N GLN A 102 -5.08 17.51 7.46
CA GLN A 102 -4.51 18.51 8.37
C GLN A 102 -5.36 19.78 8.42
N LEU A 103 -5.86 20.22 7.25
CA LEU A 103 -6.70 21.41 7.16
C LEU A 103 -8.07 21.23 7.82
N SER A 104 -8.64 20.03 7.82
CA SER A 104 -9.95 19.73 8.44
C SER A 104 -9.95 19.92 9.96
N SER A 105 -8.77 19.91 10.60
CA SER A 105 -8.62 20.19 12.03
C SER A 105 -8.69 21.68 12.39
N LEU A 106 -8.62 22.58 11.39
CA LEU A 106 -8.63 24.02 11.61
C LEU A 106 -10.07 24.56 11.56
N PRO A 107 -10.42 25.52 12.44
CA PRO A 107 -11.72 26.18 12.36
C PRO A 107 -11.81 26.97 11.05
N ALA A 108 -12.75 26.57 10.21
CA ALA A 108 -12.95 27.13 8.88
C ALA A 108 -14.43 27.38 8.60
N GLU A 109 -14.71 28.33 7.69
CA GLU A 109 -16.06 28.59 7.21
C GLU A 109 -16.62 27.37 6.47
N ARG A 110 -17.95 27.24 6.45
CA ARG A 110 -18.64 26.09 5.84
C ARG A 110 -18.17 25.79 4.42
N LEU A 111 -18.01 26.82 3.58
CA LEU A 111 -17.55 26.64 2.19
C LEU A 111 -16.14 26.04 2.11
N LEU A 112 -15.23 26.47 3.00
CA LEU A 112 -13.88 25.92 3.04
C LEU A 112 -13.89 24.47 3.56
N ASN A 113 -14.74 24.13 4.53
CA ASN A 113 -14.92 22.75 4.99
C ASN A 113 -15.44 21.84 3.87
N ASP A 114 -16.41 22.30 3.08
CA ASP A 114 -16.95 21.53 1.95
C ASP A 114 -15.86 21.28 0.88
N ILE A 115 -14.99 22.27 0.63
CA ILE A 115 -13.85 22.13 -0.29
C ILE A 115 -12.80 21.16 0.27
N ILE A 116 -12.44 21.27 1.55
CA ILE A 116 -11.50 20.36 2.22
C ILE A 116 -12.04 18.93 2.12
N TYR A 117 -13.31 18.71 2.47
CA TYR A 117 -13.98 17.41 2.35
C TYR A 117 -13.92 16.85 0.93
N PHE A 118 -14.19 17.67 -0.09
CA PHE A 118 -14.10 17.23 -1.49
C PHE A 118 -12.68 16.76 -1.86
N TYR A 119 -11.65 17.51 -1.47
CA TYR A 119 -10.26 17.12 -1.72
C TYR A 119 -9.86 15.88 -0.93
N ASP A 120 -10.32 15.77 0.32
CA ASP A 120 -10.02 14.65 1.21
C ASP A 120 -10.75 13.38 0.77
N GLU A 121 -12.07 13.36 0.84
CA GLU A 121 -12.87 12.13 0.71
C GLU A 121 -13.14 11.73 -0.73
N ILE A 122 -13.17 12.69 -1.66
CA ILE A 122 -13.61 12.44 -3.03
C ILE A 122 -12.41 12.38 -3.96
N LEU A 123 -11.79 13.52 -4.24
CA LEU A 123 -10.80 13.62 -5.32
C LEU A 123 -9.54 12.82 -5.01
N SER A 124 -8.99 12.93 -3.79
CA SER A 124 -7.76 12.23 -3.42
C SER A 124 -7.95 10.71 -3.53
N HIS A 125 -9.05 10.18 -2.98
CA HIS A 125 -9.37 8.76 -3.00
C HIS A 125 -9.56 8.24 -4.43
N TYR A 126 -10.25 8.97 -5.32
CA TYR A 126 -10.34 8.57 -6.72
C TYR A 126 -8.96 8.48 -7.40
N ILE A 127 -8.07 9.44 -7.14
CA ILE A 127 -6.70 9.42 -7.69
C ILE A 127 -5.89 8.24 -7.11
N ILE A 128 -6.00 7.99 -5.81
CA ILE A 128 -5.36 6.85 -5.11
C ILE A 128 -5.85 5.53 -5.71
N TRP A 129 -7.16 5.32 -5.85
CA TRP A 129 -7.72 4.09 -6.40
C TRP A 129 -7.34 3.91 -7.88
N ALA A 130 -7.45 4.95 -8.70
CA ALA A 130 -7.09 4.89 -10.11
C ALA A 130 -5.61 4.55 -10.32
N SER A 131 -4.72 5.16 -9.53
CA SER A 131 -3.28 4.87 -9.58
C SER A 131 -2.95 3.47 -9.10
N TYR A 132 -3.58 3.03 -8.01
CA TYR A 132 -3.42 1.69 -7.46
C TYR A 132 -3.85 0.62 -8.46
N PHE A 133 -5.05 0.76 -9.06
CA PHE A 133 -5.52 -0.16 -10.11
C PHE A 133 -4.67 -0.11 -11.37
N GLY A 134 -4.23 1.08 -11.78
CA GLY A 134 -3.31 1.26 -12.89
C GLY A 134 -2.01 0.49 -12.70
N ILE A 135 -1.43 0.57 -11.49
CA ILE A 135 -0.22 -0.20 -11.12
C ILE A 135 -0.50 -1.69 -11.17
N ILE A 136 -1.56 -2.17 -10.52
CA ILE A 136 -1.88 -3.62 -10.53
C ILE A 136 -2.09 -4.12 -11.94
N PHE A 137 -2.92 -3.45 -12.74
CA PHE A 137 -3.17 -3.81 -14.12
C PHE A 137 -1.85 -3.87 -14.88
N PHE A 138 -1.05 -2.83 -14.78
CA PHE A 138 0.25 -2.78 -15.43
C PHE A 138 1.17 -3.93 -14.99
N LEU A 139 1.22 -4.24 -13.70
CA LEU A 139 2.02 -5.31 -13.12
C LEU A 139 1.53 -6.71 -13.44
N ILE A 140 0.27 -6.91 -13.78
CA ILE A 140 -0.20 -8.22 -14.21
C ILE A 140 0.02 -8.39 -15.72
N PHE A 141 -0.26 -7.36 -16.52
CA PHE A 141 -0.22 -7.47 -17.98
C PHE A 141 1.17 -7.35 -18.60
N PHE A 142 2.06 -6.53 -18.02
CA PHE A 142 3.38 -6.23 -18.62
C PHE A 142 4.54 -6.88 -17.87
N ASN A 143 4.22 -7.72 -16.90
CA ASN A 143 5.21 -8.41 -16.12
C ASN A 143 5.73 -9.67 -16.84
N ASN A 144 6.88 -9.52 -17.49
CA ASN A 144 7.67 -10.63 -18.04
C ASN A 144 8.70 -11.16 -17.04
N LEU A 145 8.50 -10.98 -15.72
CA LEU A 145 9.39 -11.52 -14.70
C LEU A 145 9.31 -13.05 -14.74
N LYS A 146 10.23 -13.65 -15.49
CA LYS A 146 10.44 -15.10 -15.59
C LYS A 146 11.03 -15.69 -14.30
N GLU A 147 11.38 -14.86 -13.33
CA GLU A 147 11.91 -15.30 -12.05
C GLU A 147 10.78 -15.83 -11.15
N SER A 148 10.67 -17.16 -11.08
CA SER A 148 9.93 -17.81 -10.01
C SER A 148 10.68 -17.59 -8.71
N ILE A 149 10.08 -16.90 -7.73
CA ILE A 149 10.56 -17.01 -6.35
C ILE A 149 10.30 -18.45 -5.93
N LYS A 150 11.36 -19.26 -5.85
CA LYS A 150 11.28 -20.69 -5.55
C LYS A 150 11.02 -20.97 -4.07
N GLU A 151 11.16 -19.98 -3.20
CA GLU A 151 10.97 -20.13 -1.76
C GLU A 151 9.63 -19.52 -1.31
N LYS A 152 8.91 -20.27 -0.46
CA LYS A 152 7.78 -19.74 0.31
C LYS A 152 8.33 -18.71 1.29
N ASP A 153 8.38 -17.48 0.83
CA ASP A 153 8.87 -16.38 1.62
C ASP A 153 7.76 -15.94 2.58
N VAL A 154 7.89 -16.36 3.84
CA VAL A 154 6.94 -16.03 4.91
C VAL A 154 6.79 -14.51 5.02
N LEU A 155 7.89 -13.77 4.86
CA LEU A 155 7.87 -12.32 4.90
C LEU A 155 7.04 -11.75 3.74
N PHE A 156 7.22 -12.28 2.53
CA PHE A 156 6.41 -11.87 1.37
C PHE A 156 4.91 -12.11 1.58
N THR A 157 4.55 -13.24 2.18
CA THR A 157 3.16 -13.58 2.51
C THR A 157 2.59 -12.62 3.55
N LEU A 158 3.36 -12.31 4.61
CA LEU A 158 2.96 -11.35 5.62
C LEU A 158 2.75 -9.96 5.02
N VAL A 159 3.64 -9.49 4.14
CA VAL A 159 3.48 -8.20 3.46
C VAL A 159 2.22 -8.19 2.58
N ALA A 160 1.92 -9.28 1.89
CA ALA A 160 0.69 -9.40 1.09
C ALA A 160 -0.58 -9.33 1.96
N ILE A 161 -0.59 -10.02 3.11
CA ILE A 161 -1.69 -9.99 4.07
C ILE A 161 -1.87 -8.58 4.64
N SER A 162 -0.79 -7.95 5.13
CA SER A 162 -0.83 -6.59 5.66
C SER A 162 -1.37 -5.60 4.64
N HIS A 163 -0.94 -5.72 3.39
CA HIS A 163 -1.45 -4.90 2.30
C HIS A 163 -2.93 -5.14 2.00
N GLY A 164 -3.38 -6.40 2.00
CA GLY A 164 -4.81 -6.72 1.87
C GLY A 164 -5.64 -6.12 3.01
N GLY A 165 -5.11 -6.14 4.23
CA GLY A 165 -5.73 -5.48 5.38
C GLY A 165 -5.86 -3.97 5.18
N LEU A 166 -4.80 -3.31 4.73
CA LEU A 166 -4.84 -1.88 4.44
C LEU A 166 -5.90 -1.55 3.40
N VAL A 167 -5.89 -2.26 2.26
CA VAL A 167 -6.84 -2.02 1.18
C VAL A 167 -8.28 -2.14 1.68
N ALA A 168 -8.59 -3.13 2.53
CA ALA A 168 -9.92 -3.25 3.12
C ALA A 168 -10.25 -2.07 4.05
N LEU A 169 -9.34 -1.70 4.95
CA LEU A 169 -9.54 -0.59 5.89
C LEU A 169 -9.74 0.73 5.14
N SER A 170 -8.89 1.04 4.16
CA SER A 170 -9.03 2.23 3.33
C SER A 170 -10.32 2.25 2.53
N CYS A 171 -10.82 1.09 2.09
CA CYS A 171 -12.12 1.02 1.41
C CYS A 171 -13.30 1.26 2.35
N ILE A 172 -13.21 0.80 3.60
CA ILE A 172 -14.23 1.06 4.62
C ILE A 172 -14.21 2.54 5.00
N GLU A 173 -13.03 3.10 5.24
CA GLU A 173 -12.82 4.51 5.59
C GLU A 173 -13.33 5.44 4.49
N ALA A 174 -12.92 5.22 3.24
CA ALA A 174 -13.34 6.04 2.11
C ALA A 174 -14.73 5.73 1.55
N GLN A 175 -15.53 4.93 2.27
CA GLN A 175 -16.84 4.42 1.82
C GLN A 175 -16.85 3.85 0.38
N SER A 176 -15.72 3.27 -0.05
CA SER A 176 -15.45 2.87 -1.44
C SER A 176 -15.48 1.36 -1.64
N VAL A 177 -16.21 0.63 -0.77
CA VAL A 177 -16.32 -0.83 -0.82
C VAL A 177 -16.80 -1.35 -2.18
N ILE A 178 -17.69 -0.62 -2.87
CA ILE A 178 -18.17 -0.97 -4.22
C ILE A 178 -17.01 -0.96 -5.24
N ILE A 179 -16.07 -0.01 -5.11
CA ILE A 179 -14.89 0.08 -5.96
C ILE A 179 -13.98 -1.13 -5.74
N LEU A 180 -13.84 -1.59 -4.50
CA LEU A 180 -13.08 -2.80 -4.19
C LEU A 180 -13.74 -4.06 -4.75
N ILE A 181 -15.07 -4.17 -4.65
CA ILE A 181 -15.81 -5.31 -5.23
C ILE A 181 -15.60 -5.36 -6.75
N THR A 182 -15.73 -4.23 -7.44
CA THR A 182 -15.50 -4.18 -8.90
C THR A 182 -14.06 -4.55 -9.27
N TYR A 183 -13.08 -4.15 -8.46
CA TYR A 183 -11.69 -4.58 -8.63
C TYR A 183 -11.49 -6.09 -8.41
N LEU A 184 -12.07 -6.66 -7.34
CA LEU A 184 -11.98 -8.09 -7.05
C LEU A 184 -12.65 -8.92 -8.15
N LEU A 185 -13.77 -8.44 -8.68
CA LEU A 185 -14.42 -9.03 -9.84
C LEU A 185 -13.53 -8.95 -11.08
N ALA A 186 -12.86 -7.83 -11.34
CA ALA A 186 -11.90 -7.73 -12.44
C ALA A 186 -10.74 -8.73 -12.26
N LEU A 187 -10.17 -8.84 -11.05
CA LEU A 187 -9.14 -9.83 -10.74
C LEU A 187 -9.63 -11.27 -10.86
N GLY A 188 -10.91 -11.55 -10.63
CA GLY A 188 -11.51 -12.89 -10.78
C GLY A 188 -11.92 -13.23 -12.22
N ILE A 189 -12.46 -12.27 -12.97
CA ILE A 189 -12.99 -12.43 -14.33
C ILE A 189 -11.86 -12.40 -15.38
N LEU A 190 -10.89 -11.48 -15.27
CA LEU A 190 -9.77 -11.39 -16.22
C LEU A 190 -9.00 -12.71 -16.38
N PRO A 191 -8.71 -13.48 -15.32
CA PRO A 191 -8.17 -14.82 -15.44
C PRO A 191 -9.06 -15.78 -16.25
N LEU A 192 -10.38 -15.74 -16.04
CA LEU A 192 -11.34 -16.60 -16.73
C LEU A 192 -11.38 -16.31 -18.24
N LEU A 193 -11.29 -15.03 -18.62
CA LEU A 193 -11.27 -14.60 -20.02
C LEU A 193 -9.95 -14.91 -20.74
N ARG A 194 -8.85 -15.07 -19.99
CA ARG A 194 -7.53 -15.28 -20.58
C ARG A 194 -6.70 -16.28 -19.78
N LYS A 195 -6.67 -17.55 -20.22
CA LYS A 195 -5.92 -18.63 -19.56
C LYS A 195 -4.43 -18.32 -19.30
N SER A 196 -3.80 -17.50 -20.14
CA SER A 196 -2.42 -17.03 -19.92
C SER A 196 -2.28 -16.17 -18.67
N PHE A 197 -3.32 -15.43 -18.30
CA PHE A 197 -3.39 -14.58 -17.11
C PHE A 197 -3.40 -15.43 -15.83
N TRP A 198 -4.21 -16.49 -15.77
CA TRP A 198 -4.16 -17.46 -14.66
C TRP A 198 -2.76 -18.04 -14.45
N ARG A 199 -2.10 -18.39 -15.56
CA ARG A 199 -0.74 -18.94 -15.52
C ARG A 199 0.26 -17.89 -15.03
N GLN A 200 0.13 -16.64 -15.44
CA GLN A 200 0.97 -15.54 -14.95
C GLN A 200 0.72 -15.25 -13.46
N LEU A 201 -0.53 -15.26 -13.00
CA LEU A 201 -0.85 -15.05 -11.58
C LEU A 201 -0.26 -16.16 -10.69
N LYS A 202 -0.40 -17.43 -11.08
CA LYS A 202 0.09 -18.56 -10.28
C LYS A 202 1.61 -18.66 -10.23
N ILE A 203 2.29 -18.31 -11.33
CA ILE A 203 3.74 -18.52 -11.47
C ILE A 203 4.52 -17.27 -11.00
N SER A 204 3.95 -16.07 -11.16
CA SER A 204 4.64 -14.85 -10.76
C SER A 204 4.46 -14.57 -9.26
N PRO A 205 5.53 -14.18 -8.56
CA PRO A 205 5.43 -13.79 -7.16
C PRO A 205 4.47 -12.61 -6.95
N ILE A 206 4.50 -11.63 -7.85
CA ILE A 206 3.61 -10.46 -7.83
C ILE A 206 2.16 -10.88 -7.99
N GLY A 207 1.87 -11.85 -8.87
CA GLY A 207 0.53 -12.41 -9.00
C GLY A 207 0.03 -13.03 -7.70
N ASN A 208 0.84 -13.88 -7.07
CA ASN A 208 0.51 -14.48 -5.78
C ASN A 208 0.34 -13.43 -4.67
N TYR A 209 1.17 -12.38 -4.65
CA TYR A 209 1.03 -11.25 -3.73
C TYR A 209 -0.35 -10.60 -3.82
N TYR A 210 -0.77 -10.22 -5.03
CA TYR A 210 -2.05 -9.56 -5.22
C TYR A 210 -3.24 -10.49 -4.97
N VAL A 211 -3.11 -11.78 -5.25
CA VAL A 211 -4.14 -12.77 -4.92
C VAL A 211 -4.30 -12.90 -3.41
N ILE A 212 -3.20 -13.06 -2.66
CA ILE A 212 -3.24 -13.16 -1.19
C ILE A 212 -3.83 -11.87 -0.60
N SER A 213 -3.34 -10.71 -1.07
CA SER A 213 -3.85 -9.41 -0.65
C SER A 213 -5.35 -9.27 -0.93
N ALA A 214 -5.83 -9.62 -2.12
CA ALA A 214 -7.23 -9.59 -2.49
C ALA A 214 -8.10 -10.49 -1.59
N ILE A 215 -7.65 -11.72 -1.33
CA ILE A 215 -8.33 -12.65 -0.43
C ILE A 215 -8.42 -12.08 0.98
N THR A 216 -7.31 -11.55 1.50
CA THR A 216 -7.30 -10.91 2.82
C THR A 216 -8.26 -9.73 2.89
N SER A 217 -8.29 -8.86 1.86
CA SER A 217 -9.22 -7.73 1.82
C SER A 217 -10.68 -8.20 1.86
N VAL A 218 -11.03 -9.22 1.08
CA VAL A 218 -12.39 -9.81 1.08
C VAL A 218 -12.76 -10.34 2.45
N ILE A 219 -11.88 -11.11 3.09
CA ILE A 219 -12.15 -11.67 4.41
C ILE A 219 -12.44 -10.55 5.41
N ILE A 220 -11.61 -9.50 5.44
CA ILE A 220 -11.79 -8.38 6.37
C ILE A 220 -13.09 -7.63 6.08
N LEU A 221 -13.40 -7.35 4.81
CA LEU A 221 -14.68 -6.73 4.44
C LEU A 221 -15.88 -7.56 4.87
N ILE A 222 -15.86 -8.88 4.66
CA ILE A 222 -16.95 -9.77 5.08
C ILE A 222 -17.10 -9.73 6.60
N LEU A 223 -16.00 -9.86 7.33
CA LEU A 223 -16.01 -9.83 8.80
C LEU A 223 -16.53 -8.49 9.33
N TRP A 224 -16.10 -7.37 8.75
CA TRP A 224 -16.59 -6.04 9.09
C TRP A 224 -18.08 -5.88 8.77
N GLY A 225 -18.47 -6.29 7.56
CA GLY A 225 -19.85 -6.30 7.06
C GLY A 225 -20.81 -7.01 8.00
N ILE A 226 -20.41 -8.19 8.47
CA ILE A 226 -21.20 -8.99 9.42
C ILE A 226 -21.21 -8.34 10.80
N ALA A 227 -20.04 -7.91 11.31
CA ALA A 227 -19.91 -7.38 12.66
C ALA A 227 -20.72 -6.09 12.88
N PHE A 228 -20.78 -5.22 11.87
CA PHE A 228 -21.42 -3.91 11.96
C PHE A 228 -22.68 -3.76 11.10
N GLN A 229 -23.20 -4.88 10.56
CA GLN A 229 -24.42 -4.92 9.72
C GLN A 229 -24.36 -3.98 8.50
N GLY A 230 -23.17 -3.83 7.92
CA GLY A 230 -22.90 -2.90 6.82
C GLY A 230 -21.44 -2.47 6.79
N PHE A 231 -21.16 -1.37 6.11
CA PHE A 231 -19.80 -0.82 6.01
C PHE A 231 -19.73 0.61 6.59
N PRO A 232 -20.11 0.81 7.87
CA PRO A 232 -19.95 2.12 8.49
C PRO A 232 -18.47 2.47 8.59
N GLU A 233 -18.16 3.75 8.42
CA GLU A 233 -16.80 4.25 8.65
C GLU A 233 -16.41 4.04 10.12
N PRO A 234 -15.14 3.71 10.42
CA PRO A 234 -14.72 3.49 11.80
C PRO A 234 -14.86 4.75 12.68
N SER A 235 -14.80 5.94 12.09
CA SER A 235 -15.03 7.25 12.73
C SER A 235 -16.45 7.36 13.31
N THR A 236 -17.46 6.90 12.55
CA THR A 236 -18.88 6.92 12.97
C THR A 236 -19.16 5.96 14.14
N LEU A 237 -18.31 4.95 14.30
CA LEU A 237 -18.36 3.99 15.40
C LEU A 237 -17.54 4.45 16.62
N GLY A 238 -16.83 5.58 16.53
CA GLY A 238 -15.93 6.07 17.58
C GLY A 238 -14.66 5.24 17.77
N LEU A 239 -14.29 4.41 16.77
CA LEU A 239 -13.08 3.58 16.82
C LEU A 239 -11.81 4.39 16.51
N ILE A 240 -11.95 5.44 15.69
CA ILE A 240 -10.89 6.39 15.34
C ILE A 240 -11.45 7.82 15.43
N LYS A 241 -10.56 8.78 15.70
CA LYS A 241 -10.86 10.21 15.83
C LYS A 241 -10.04 11.03 14.85
#